data_AF-A0A1V5LEW0-F1
#
_entry.id   AF-A0A1V5LEW0-F1
#
_cell.length_a   1.000
_cell.length_b   1.000
_cell.length_c   1.000
_cell.angle_alpha   90.00
_cell.angle_beta   90.00
_cell.angle_gamma   90.00
#
_symmetry.space_group_name_H-M   'P 1'
#
loop_
_entity.id
_entity.type
_entity.pdbx_description
1 polymer ?
#
loop_
_entity_poly.entity_id
_entity_poly.type
_entity_poly.pdbx_seq_one_letter_code
_entity_poly.pdbx_strand_id
1 'polypeptide(L)'
;MALIHRIDGLIAEMGVAEEIVRWRIRLATLTRNMEHDELFMWLEKLRLRHADRSIVRDSVVLAPRVAAQLGDQDLSAWSTYKLLSRLTTESLVYLIAVTDNRSAHERVYEYLSELRHRRSQLSGADIIALGLRQGPQIGMVLQSLLRERVEGRVTSKEEEMRMARDLVAACRAADGRQASL
;
A
#
# COMPACT_ATOMS: atom_id res chain seq x y z
N MET A 1 20.14 14.03 -15.80
CA MET A 1 19.18 15.13 -16.06
C MET A 1 17.82 14.63 -16.56
N ALA A 2 17.74 13.71 -17.52
CA ALA A 2 16.44 13.24 -18.06
C ALA A 2 15.47 12.67 -17.00
N LEU A 3 15.96 11.83 -16.07
CA LEU A 3 15.11 11.20 -15.05
C LEU A 3 14.52 12.19 -14.04
N ILE A 4 15.27 13.24 -13.67
CA ILE A 4 14.76 14.28 -12.75
C ILE A 4 13.61 15.05 -13.40
N HIS A 5 13.73 15.40 -14.67
CA HIS A 5 12.64 16.06 -15.41
C HIS A 5 11.43 15.13 -15.57
N ARG A 6 11.65 13.82 -15.83
CA ARG A 6 10.57 12.81 -15.85
C ARG A 6 9.84 12.78 -14.51
N ILE A 7 10.56 12.74 -13.39
CA ILE A 7 9.98 12.78 -12.04
C ILE A 7 9.18 14.06 -11.80
N ASP A 8 9.74 15.23 -12.11
CA ASP A 8 9.06 16.50 -11.88
C ASP A 8 7.77 16.59 -12.73
N GLY A 9 7.77 16.07 -13.96
CA GLY A 9 6.58 15.96 -14.81
C GLY A 9 5.52 15.02 -14.23
N LEU A 10 5.94 13.83 -13.78
CA LEU A 10 5.06 12.83 -13.15
C LEU A 10 4.41 13.37 -11.87
N ILE A 11 5.15 14.10 -11.03
CA ILE A 11 4.61 14.72 -9.80
C ILE A 11 3.45 15.66 -10.14
N ALA A 12 3.60 16.46 -11.21
CA ALA A 12 2.56 17.38 -11.65
C ALA A 12 1.35 16.63 -12.25
N GLU A 13 1.61 15.65 -13.12
CA GLU A 13 0.59 14.85 -13.79
C GLU A 13 -0.30 14.08 -12.80
N MET A 14 0.30 13.45 -11.77
CA MET A 14 -0.43 12.72 -10.73
C MET A 14 -1.09 13.62 -9.68
N GLY A 15 -0.84 14.93 -9.69
CA GLY A 15 -1.41 15.86 -8.70
C GLY A 15 -0.94 15.64 -7.26
N VAL A 16 0.23 15.02 -7.06
CA VAL A 16 0.73 14.63 -5.72
C VAL A 16 1.76 15.60 -5.14
N ALA A 17 1.94 16.78 -5.74
CA ALA A 17 3.03 17.71 -5.39
C ALA A 17 3.11 18.08 -3.90
N GLU A 18 1.96 18.19 -3.22
CA GLU A 18 1.88 18.53 -1.79
C GLU A 18 2.32 17.38 -0.87
N GLU A 19 2.26 16.14 -1.33
CA GLU A 19 2.68 14.95 -0.59
C GLU A 19 4.20 14.70 -0.69
N ILE A 20 4.91 15.43 -1.56
CA ILE A 20 6.26 15.05 -2.00
C ILE A 20 7.33 15.96 -1.41
N VAL A 21 8.28 15.35 -0.68
CA VAL A 21 9.54 16.01 -0.32
C VAL A 21 10.58 15.78 -1.41
N ARG A 22 10.65 16.71 -2.38
CA ARG A 22 11.41 16.58 -3.64
C ARG A 22 12.86 16.09 -3.50
N TRP A 23 13.58 16.54 -2.47
CA TRP A 23 14.99 16.17 -2.30
C TRP A 23 15.17 14.66 -2.06
N ARG A 24 14.19 13.96 -1.46
CA ARG A 24 14.25 12.51 -1.21
C ARG A 24 14.29 11.73 -2.52
N ILE A 25 13.39 12.04 -3.46
CA ILE A 25 13.33 11.37 -4.76
C ILE A 25 14.54 11.73 -5.63
N ARG A 26 14.99 12.98 -5.57
CA ARG A 26 16.22 13.39 -6.26
C ARG A 26 17.42 12.65 -5.73
N LEU A 27 17.53 12.48 -4.42
CA LEU A 27 18.58 11.67 -3.81
C LEU A 27 18.49 10.21 -4.26
N ALA A 28 17.30 9.61 -4.21
CA ALA A 28 17.06 8.25 -4.73
C ALA A 28 17.50 8.10 -6.19
N THR A 29 17.23 9.12 -7.02
CA THR A 29 17.66 9.16 -8.42
C THR A 29 19.17 9.16 -8.58
N LEU A 30 19.89 9.87 -7.72
CA LEU A 30 21.35 9.93 -7.74
C LEU A 30 21.96 8.60 -7.29
N THR A 31 21.34 7.93 -6.33
CA THR A 31 21.83 6.68 -5.74
C THR A 31 21.24 5.43 -6.39
N ARG A 32 20.51 5.54 -7.50
CA ARG A 32 19.76 4.44 -8.11
C ARG A 32 20.58 3.23 -8.57
N ASN A 33 21.88 3.44 -8.79
CA ASN A 33 22.81 2.40 -9.25
C ASN A 33 23.68 1.85 -8.10
N MET A 34 23.45 2.27 -6.85
CA MET A 34 24.14 1.72 -5.69
C MET A 34 23.53 0.36 -5.34
N GLU A 35 24.38 -0.58 -4.93
CA GLU A 35 23.94 -1.84 -4.35
C GLU A 35 23.26 -1.62 -2.99
N HIS A 36 22.44 -2.59 -2.55
CA HIS A 36 21.65 -2.45 -1.33
C HIS A 36 22.48 -2.06 -0.09
N ASP A 37 23.57 -2.80 0.15
CA ASP A 37 24.42 -2.60 1.32
C ASP A 37 25.24 -1.30 1.21
N GLU A 38 25.68 -0.95 0.00
CA GLU A 38 26.37 0.31 -0.27
C GLU A 38 25.46 1.51 0.02
N LEU A 39 24.24 1.48 -0.53
CA LEU A 39 23.23 2.52 -0.29
C LEU A 39 22.93 2.66 1.19
N PHE A 40 22.76 1.54 1.90
CA PHE A 40 22.48 1.55 3.33
C PHE A 40 23.62 2.21 4.11
N MET A 41 24.86 1.77 3.91
CA MET A 41 26.03 2.36 4.55
C MET A 41 26.21 3.85 4.22
N TRP A 42 25.91 4.24 2.97
CA TRP A 42 26.01 5.63 2.54
C TRP A 42 24.96 6.50 3.21
N LEU A 43 23.69 6.06 3.25
CA LEU A 43 22.60 6.78 3.91
C LEU A 43 22.81 6.91 5.43
N GLU A 44 23.39 5.92 6.11
CA GLU A 44 23.74 5.99 7.54
C GLU A 44 24.79 7.08 7.84
N LYS A 45 25.73 7.30 6.91
CA LYS A 45 26.75 8.36 7.06
C LYS A 45 26.15 9.75 6.89
N LEU A 46 25.04 9.87 6.18
CA LEU A 46 24.30 11.11 6.08
C LEU A 46 23.48 11.29 7.37
N ARG A 47 23.56 12.47 8.00
CA ARG A 47 22.80 12.82 9.22
C ARG A 47 21.31 13.07 8.93
N LEU A 48 20.67 12.15 8.21
CA LEU A 48 19.28 12.21 7.81
C LEU A 48 18.37 11.54 8.85
N ARG A 49 17.12 12.01 8.93
CA ARG A 49 16.12 11.36 9.79
C ARG A 49 15.85 9.95 9.27
N HIS A 50 15.49 9.04 10.18
CA HIS A 50 15.16 7.66 9.82
C HIS A 50 14.10 7.57 8.72
N ALA A 51 13.04 8.39 8.81
CA ALA A 51 11.98 8.44 7.81
C ALA A 51 12.50 8.81 6.41
N ASP A 52 13.41 9.78 6.31
CA ASP A 52 13.97 10.20 5.03
C ASP A 52 14.83 9.08 4.42
N ARG A 53 15.67 8.43 5.23
CA ARG A 53 16.52 7.32 4.81
C ARG A 53 15.69 6.14 4.33
N SER A 54 14.61 5.80 5.05
CA SER A 54 13.69 4.73 4.63
C SER A 54 13.09 5.05 3.27
N ILE A 55 12.56 6.26 3.06
CA ILE A 55 11.93 6.63 1.77
C ILE A 55 12.91 6.52 0.61
N VAL A 56 14.14 7.01 0.77
CA VAL A 56 15.17 6.93 -0.26
C VAL A 56 15.53 5.47 -0.55
N ARG A 57 15.74 4.67 0.50
CA ARG A 57 16.04 3.24 0.38
C ARG A 57 14.89 2.47 -0.26
N ASP A 58 13.66 2.69 0.17
CA ASP A 58 12.47 2.01 -0.33
C ASP A 58 12.23 2.37 -1.80
N SER A 59 12.49 3.63 -2.19
CA SER A 59 12.49 4.05 -3.60
C SER A 59 13.50 3.26 -4.43
N VAL A 60 14.76 3.19 -4.00
CA VAL A 60 15.82 2.54 -4.80
C VAL A 60 15.72 1.01 -4.79
N VAL A 61 15.32 0.41 -3.67
CA VAL A 61 15.42 -1.05 -3.46
C VAL A 61 14.06 -1.73 -3.62
N LEU A 62 13.02 -1.21 -2.98
CA LEU A 62 11.72 -1.88 -2.94
C LEU A 62 10.89 -1.55 -4.17
N ALA A 63 10.91 -0.29 -4.64
CA ALA A 63 10.09 0.16 -5.75
C ALA A 63 10.33 -0.64 -7.05
N PRO A 64 11.58 -0.95 -7.48
CA PRO A 64 11.81 -1.78 -8.66
C PRO A 64 11.28 -3.22 -8.51
N ARG A 65 11.38 -3.80 -7.30
CA ARG A 65 10.85 -5.14 -7.01
C ARG A 65 9.33 -5.16 -7.08
N VAL A 66 8.69 -4.11 -6.56
CA VAL A 66 7.23 -3.93 -6.66
C VAL A 66 6.83 -3.72 -8.12
N ALA A 67 7.56 -2.91 -8.89
CA ALA A 67 7.29 -2.68 -10.31
C ALA A 67 7.27 -3.99 -11.12
N ALA A 68 8.21 -4.90 -10.85
CA ALA A 68 8.25 -6.20 -11.49
C ALA A 68 7.01 -7.05 -11.18
N GLN A 69 6.54 -7.04 -9.93
CA GLN A 69 5.33 -7.77 -9.52
C GLN A 69 4.06 -7.15 -10.10
N LEU A 70 4.00 -5.83 -10.24
CA LEU A 70 2.91 -5.12 -10.91
C LEU A 70 2.88 -5.35 -12.43
N GLY A 71 3.80 -6.12 -13.00
CA GLY A 71 3.74 -6.53 -14.41
C GLY A 71 2.84 -7.74 -14.66
N ASP A 72 2.46 -8.48 -13.61
CA ASP A 72 1.61 -9.66 -13.73
C ASP A 72 0.17 -9.27 -14.11
N GLN A 73 -0.37 -9.81 -15.20
CA GLN A 73 -1.71 -9.45 -15.68
C GLN A 73 -2.82 -9.99 -14.78
N ASP A 74 -2.58 -11.09 -14.07
CA ASP A 74 -3.58 -11.75 -13.21
C ASP A 74 -3.60 -11.17 -11.78
N LEU A 75 -2.83 -10.11 -11.52
CA LEU A 75 -2.72 -9.50 -10.21
C LEU A 75 -4.04 -8.83 -9.79
N SER A 76 -4.65 -9.33 -8.72
CA SER A 76 -5.90 -8.79 -8.19
C SER A 76 -5.77 -7.36 -7.63
N ALA A 77 -6.88 -6.64 -7.50
CA ALA A 77 -6.92 -5.31 -6.89
C ALA A 77 -6.40 -5.32 -5.45
N TRP A 78 -6.73 -6.34 -4.65
CA TRP A 78 -6.21 -6.51 -3.29
C TRP A 78 -4.70 -6.72 -3.26
N SER A 79 -4.18 -7.52 -4.18
CA SER A 79 -2.74 -7.78 -4.25
C SER A 79 -1.99 -6.51 -4.68
N THR A 80 -2.51 -5.80 -5.67
CA THR A 80 -2.03 -4.47 -6.10
C THR A 80 -2.04 -3.49 -4.93
N TYR A 81 -3.16 -3.34 -4.21
CA TYR A 81 -3.28 -2.50 -3.04
C TYR A 81 -2.24 -2.85 -1.96
N LYS A 82 -2.06 -4.14 -1.64
CA LYS A 82 -1.07 -4.57 -0.63
C LYS A 82 0.37 -4.26 -1.02
N LEU A 83 0.69 -4.29 -2.31
CA LEU A 83 2.04 -3.95 -2.78
C LEU A 83 2.27 -2.44 -2.72
N LEU A 84 1.32 -1.66 -3.25
CA LEU A 84 1.45 -0.21 -3.37
C LEU A 84 1.32 0.50 -2.03
N SER A 85 0.48 0.01 -1.11
CA SER A 85 0.31 0.58 0.24
C SER A 85 1.55 0.48 1.14
N ARG A 86 2.56 -0.30 0.75
CA ARG A 86 3.86 -0.38 1.44
C ARG A 86 4.82 0.73 1.02
N LEU A 87 4.52 1.42 -0.08
CA LEU A 87 5.35 2.47 -0.64
C LEU A 87 4.78 3.83 -0.27
N THR A 88 5.67 4.79 0.01
CA THR A 88 5.26 6.19 0.13
C THR A 88 4.94 6.79 -1.23
N THR A 89 4.22 7.90 -1.27
CA THR A 89 3.93 8.62 -2.52
C THR A 89 5.22 8.94 -3.28
N GLU A 90 6.30 9.33 -2.59
CA GLU A 90 7.61 9.50 -3.24
C GLU A 90 8.13 8.24 -3.93
N SER A 91 8.00 7.09 -3.26
CA SER A 91 8.47 5.80 -3.77
C SER A 91 7.61 5.33 -4.95
N LEU A 92 6.31 5.66 -4.96
CA LEU A 92 5.39 5.41 -6.08
C LEU A 92 5.74 6.24 -7.31
N VAL A 93 6.01 7.54 -7.14
CA VAL A 93 6.50 8.40 -8.23
C VAL A 93 7.81 7.87 -8.79
N TYR A 94 8.75 7.51 -7.90
CA TYR A 94 10.02 6.95 -8.32
C TYR A 94 9.82 5.65 -9.11
N LEU A 95 8.93 4.76 -8.65
CA LEU A 95 8.60 3.49 -9.31
C LEU A 95 8.25 3.70 -10.78
N ILE A 96 7.28 4.57 -11.07
CA ILE A 96 6.82 4.83 -12.45
C ILE A 96 7.83 5.64 -13.27
N ALA A 97 8.72 6.38 -12.61
CA ALA A 97 9.80 7.09 -13.29
C ALA A 97 10.91 6.15 -13.80
N VAL A 98 11.12 5.00 -13.14
CA VAL A 98 12.20 4.05 -13.48
C VAL A 98 11.72 2.78 -14.19
N THR A 99 10.41 2.54 -14.28
CA THR A 99 9.84 1.43 -15.06
C THR A 99 9.17 1.93 -16.32
N ASP A 100 9.26 1.14 -17.39
CA ASP A 100 8.50 1.34 -18.63
C ASP A 100 7.34 0.34 -18.74
N ASN A 101 7.07 -0.43 -17.68
CA ASN A 101 5.95 -1.38 -17.64
C ASN A 101 4.62 -0.63 -17.56
N ARG A 102 3.85 -0.66 -18.65
CA ARG A 102 2.55 0.00 -18.75
C ARG A 102 1.53 -0.44 -17.68
N SER A 103 1.47 -1.74 -17.36
CA SER A 103 0.56 -2.25 -16.32
C SER A 103 0.92 -1.72 -14.94
N ALA A 104 2.22 -1.55 -14.66
CA ALA A 104 2.67 -0.93 -13.40
C ALA A 104 2.26 0.54 -13.32
N HIS A 105 2.35 1.29 -14.44
CA HIS A 105 1.85 2.67 -14.51
C HIS A 105 0.36 2.72 -14.21
N GLU A 106 -0.46 2.01 -15.00
CA GLU A 106 -1.93 2.01 -14.87
C GLU A 106 -2.37 1.69 -13.43
N ARG A 107 -1.76 0.70 -12.80
CA ARG A 107 -2.04 0.30 -11.40
C ARG A 107 -1.64 1.35 -10.38
N VAL A 108 -0.52 2.06 -10.57
CA VAL A 108 -0.11 3.14 -9.66
C VAL A 108 -1.06 4.33 -9.78
N TYR A 109 -1.46 4.70 -11.01
CA TYR A 109 -2.45 5.77 -11.21
C TYR A 109 -3.79 5.41 -10.57
N GLU A 110 -4.32 4.21 -10.80
CA GLU A 110 -5.56 3.71 -10.18
C GLU A 110 -5.46 3.69 -8.66
N TYR A 111 -4.31 3.29 -8.12
CA TYR A 111 -4.10 3.29 -6.68
C TYR A 111 -4.14 4.69 -6.08
N LEU A 112 -3.44 5.65 -6.68
CA LEU A 112 -3.35 7.01 -6.19
C LEU A 112 -4.68 7.77 -6.29
N SER A 113 -5.43 7.55 -7.37
CA SER A 113 -6.72 8.22 -7.61
C SER A 113 -7.88 7.56 -6.87
N GLU A 114 -7.85 6.24 -6.70
CA GLU A 114 -9.02 5.49 -6.24
C GLU A 114 -8.72 4.46 -5.14
N LEU A 115 -7.88 3.43 -5.40
CA LEU A 115 -7.80 2.28 -4.49
C LEU A 115 -7.33 2.65 -3.09
N ARG A 116 -6.41 3.62 -2.94
CA ARG A 116 -5.93 4.09 -1.62
C ARG A 116 -7.03 4.73 -0.77
N HIS A 117 -8.11 5.18 -1.40
CA HIS A 117 -9.27 5.81 -0.76
C HIS A 117 -10.39 4.82 -0.42
N ARG A 118 -10.33 3.58 -0.95
CA ARG A 118 -11.26 2.50 -0.57
C ARG A 118 -10.93 1.99 0.85
N ARG A 119 -11.50 2.65 1.86
CA ARG A 119 -11.34 2.30 3.29
C ARG A 119 -12.62 1.67 3.85
N SER A 120 -12.46 0.77 4.82
CA SER A 120 -13.59 0.22 5.57
C SER A 120 -14.33 1.34 6.30
N GLN A 121 -15.67 1.31 6.27
CA GLN A 121 -16.50 2.24 7.04
C GLN A 121 -16.77 1.73 8.46
N LEU A 122 -16.40 0.48 8.76
CA LEU A 122 -16.56 -0.13 10.07
C LEU A 122 -15.25 -0.07 10.84
N SER A 123 -15.37 0.26 12.12
CA SER A 123 -14.28 0.27 13.08
C SER A 123 -14.23 -1.03 13.87
N GLY A 124 -13.14 -1.26 14.60
CA GLY A 124 -13.06 -2.39 15.53
C GLY A 124 -14.14 -2.34 16.61
N ALA A 125 -14.57 -1.13 17.02
CA ALA A 125 -15.66 -0.96 17.98
C ALA A 125 -17.00 -1.47 17.43
N ASP A 126 -17.27 -1.25 16.14
CA ASP A 126 -18.46 -1.78 15.48
C ASP A 126 -18.45 -3.32 15.46
N ILE A 127 -17.29 -3.94 15.19
CA ILE A 127 -17.14 -5.39 15.22
C ILE A 127 -17.36 -5.96 16.63
N ILE A 128 -16.89 -5.26 17.67
CA ILE A 128 -17.14 -5.63 19.07
C ILE A 128 -18.64 -5.53 19.39
N ALA A 129 -19.31 -4.47 18.93
CA ALA A 129 -20.74 -4.29 19.12
C ALA A 129 -21.59 -5.36 18.43
N LEU A 130 -21.09 -5.96 17.33
CA LEU A 130 -21.68 -7.14 16.69
C LEU A 130 -21.50 -8.43 17.52
N GLY A 131 -20.76 -8.37 18.63
CA GLY A 131 -20.65 -9.44 19.61
C GLY A 131 -19.37 -10.27 19.51
N LEU A 132 -18.38 -9.84 18.74
CA LEU A 132 -17.05 -10.46 18.72
C LEU A 132 -16.23 -10.00 19.94
N ARG A 133 -15.58 -10.93 20.63
CA ARG A 133 -14.71 -10.59 21.76
C ARG A 133 -13.45 -9.88 21.26
N GLN A 134 -12.88 -9.03 22.11
CA GLN A 134 -11.63 -8.35 21.81
C GLN A 134 -10.50 -9.37 21.58
N GLY A 135 -9.81 -9.26 20.45
CA GLY A 135 -8.77 -10.22 20.06
C GLY A 135 -8.32 -10.06 18.60
N PRO A 136 -7.35 -10.88 18.15
CA PRO A 136 -6.81 -10.84 16.78
C PRO A 136 -7.88 -11.07 15.70
N GLN A 137 -8.98 -11.74 16.03
CA GLN A 137 -10.11 -11.99 15.14
C GLN A 137 -10.72 -10.68 14.62
N ILE A 138 -10.74 -9.60 15.42
CA ILE A 138 -11.23 -8.29 14.98
C ILE A 138 -10.40 -7.80 13.79
N GLY A 139 -9.08 -7.89 13.87
CA GLY A 139 -8.17 -7.51 12.78
C GLY A 139 -8.40 -8.35 11.53
N MET A 140 -8.66 -9.65 11.69
CA MET A 140 -8.98 -10.54 10.56
C MET A 140 -10.29 -10.17 9.88
N VAL A 141 -11.33 -9.84 10.65
CA VAL A 141 -12.62 -9.36 10.13
C VAL A 141 -12.44 -8.05 9.38
N LEU A 142 -11.79 -7.05 9.99
CA LEU A 142 -11.53 -5.74 9.36
C LEU A 142 -10.69 -5.87 8.08
N GLN A 143 -9.69 -6.75 8.05
CA GLN A 143 -8.90 -7.01 6.86
C GLN A 143 -9.74 -7.65 5.75
N SER A 144 -10.65 -8.56 6.10
CA SER A 144 -11.55 -9.20 5.16
C SER A 144 -12.53 -8.19 4.56
N LEU A 145 -13.11 -7.32 5.38
CA LEU A 145 -13.97 -6.21 4.93
C LEU A 145 -13.20 -5.26 3.99
N LEU A 146 -12.00 -4.85 4.39
CA LEU A 146 -11.15 -3.99 3.56
C LEU A 146 -10.82 -4.64 2.22
N ARG A 147 -10.52 -5.95 2.22
CA ARG A 147 -10.26 -6.70 0.99
C ARG A 147 -11.44 -6.63 0.03
N GLU A 148 -12.64 -6.96 0.49
CA GLU A 148 -13.83 -6.95 -0.38
C GLU A 148 -14.16 -5.55 -0.89
N ARG A 149 -13.90 -4.51 -0.09
CA ARG A 149 -14.02 -3.11 -0.50
C ARG A 149 -13.00 -2.73 -1.58
N VAL A 150 -11.72 -3.05 -1.37
CA VAL A 150 -10.66 -2.79 -2.34
C VAL A 150 -10.93 -3.54 -3.64
N GLU A 151 -11.49 -4.74 -3.58
CA GLU A 151 -11.87 -5.53 -4.74
C GLU A 151 -13.18 -5.07 -5.40
N GLY A 152 -13.86 -4.08 -4.83
CA GLY A 152 -15.11 -3.52 -5.39
C GLY A 152 -16.34 -4.43 -5.23
N ARG A 153 -16.24 -5.53 -4.47
CA ARG A 153 -17.35 -6.45 -4.20
C ARG A 153 -18.29 -5.95 -3.10
N VAL A 154 -17.81 -5.04 -2.27
CA VAL A 154 -18.59 -4.32 -1.25
C VAL A 154 -18.42 -2.83 -1.48
N THR A 155 -19.52 -2.13 -1.75
CA THR A 155 -19.48 -0.70 -2.11
C THR A 155 -20.23 0.15 -1.09
N SER A 156 -21.33 -0.37 -0.54
CA SER A 156 -22.18 0.34 0.42
C SER A 156 -21.85 -0.02 1.87
N LYS A 157 -22.33 0.81 2.81
CA LYS A 157 -22.21 0.56 4.24
C LYS A 157 -23.07 -0.63 4.66
N GLU A 158 -24.22 -0.78 4.02
CA GLU A 158 -25.20 -1.84 4.26
C GLU A 158 -24.64 -3.21 3.87
N GLU A 159 -24.00 -3.31 2.69
CA GLU A 159 -23.28 -4.51 2.25
C GLU A 159 -22.13 -4.87 3.20
N GLU A 160 -21.34 -3.87 3.60
CA GLU A 160 -20.22 -4.04 4.53
C GLU A 160 -20.70 -4.54 5.90
N MET A 161 -21.78 -3.97 6.41
CA MET A 161 -22.41 -4.38 7.68
C MET A 161 -22.98 -5.80 7.60
N ARG A 162 -23.61 -6.18 6.49
CA ARG A 162 -24.10 -7.56 6.29
C ARG A 162 -22.93 -8.55 6.32
N MET A 163 -21.88 -8.28 5.55
CA MET A 163 -20.69 -9.12 5.54
C MET A 163 -20.03 -9.21 6.93
N ALA A 164 -19.95 -8.10 7.67
CA ALA A 164 -19.40 -8.08 9.02
C ALA A 164 -20.17 -9.02 9.96
N ARG A 165 -21.50 -9.04 9.89
CA ARG A 165 -22.32 -9.96 10.70
C ARG A 165 -22.04 -11.42 10.35
N ASP A 166 -21.93 -11.74 9.06
CA ASP A 166 -21.66 -13.11 8.59
C ASP A 166 -20.30 -13.60 9.08
N LEU A 167 -19.27 -12.75 8.97
CA LEU A 167 -17.92 -13.05 9.47
C LEU A 167 -17.89 -13.23 11.00
N VAL A 168 -18.56 -12.35 11.74
CA VAL A 168 -18.64 -12.43 13.21
C VAL A 168 -19.34 -13.71 13.66
N ALA A 169 -20.44 -14.09 12.99
CA ALA A 169 -21.15 -15.34 13.25
C ALA A 169 -20.25 -16.56 12.99
N ALA A 170 -19.50 -16.56 11.89
CA ALA A 170 -18.55 -17.63 11.57
C ALA A 170 -17.42 -17.76 12.60
N CYS A 171 -16.85 -16.64 13.07
CA CYS A 171 -15.83 -16.65 14.13
C CYS A 171 -16.37 -17.22 15.45
N ARG A 172 -17.56 -16.80 15.87
CA ARG A 172 -18.21 -17.31 17.09
C ARG A 172 -18.45 -18.83 17.03
N ALA A 173 -18.87 -19.33 15.87
CA ALA A 173 -19.08 -20.76 15.65
C ALA A 173 -17.76 -21.56 15.65
N ALA A 174 -16.62 -20.94 15.35
CA ALA A 174 -15.31 -21.57 15.47
C ALA A 174 -14.83 -21.62 16.93
N ASP A 175 -14.99 -20.53 17.70
CA ASP A 175 -14.61 -20.47 19.11
C ASP A 175 -15.42 -21.46 19.97
N GLY A 176 -16.73 -21.61 19.71
CA GLY A 176 -17.58 -22.57 20.42
C GLY A 176 -17.25 -24.05 20.15
N ARG A 177 -16.64 -24.35 19.00
CA ARG A 177 -16.16 -25.71 18.67
C ARG A 177 -14.84 -26.03 19.37
N GLN A 178 -14.00 -25.03 19.65
CA GLN A 178 -12.75 -25.21 20.40
C GLN A 178 -12.95 -25.33 21.90
N ALA A 179 -14.04 -24.77 22.46
CA ALA A 179 -14.35 -24.87 23.89
C ALA A 179 -15.03 -26.20 24.29
N SER A 180 -15.41 -27.03 23.32
CA SER A 180 -16.08 -28.33 23.53
C SER A 180 -15.16 -29.54 23.31
N LEU A 181 -13.85 -29.30 23.16
CA LEU A 181 -12.76 -30.29 23.03
C LEU A 181 -11.79 -30.12 24.20
#